data_AF-A0A146F7F5-F1
#
_entry.id   AF-A0A146F7F5-F1
#
_cell.length_a   1.000
_cell.length_b   1.000
_cell.length_c   1.000
_cell.angle_alpha   90.00
_cell.angle_beta   90.00
_cell.angle_gamma   90.00
#
_symmetry.space_group_name_H-M   'P 1'
#
loop_
_entity.id
_entity.type
_entity.pdbx_description
1 polymer ?
#
loop_
_entity_poly.entity_id
_entity_poly.type
_entity_poly.pdbx_seq_one_letter_code
_entity_poly.pdbx_strand_id
1 'polypeptide(L)'
;MSSPSSISLASIPEDRPLPLHIISWGHGSLSHWAIFLPYQMGGTKGILYHIGYEERRSFIACTTSSRLSKEPFRAPQSRPTRSSTIPGAFATFAQVEDAVNKVYEDYKIYNIFTRNCQLFVLDVFLRLHQLYPTSVPASAIRDIRRRGTISTLLALSIRGTPVAYPVSEDRLGNPNRYEID
;
A
#
# COMPACT_ATOMS: atom_id res chain seq x y z
N MET A 1 8.45 -11.64 38.22
CA MET A 1 7.45 -10.87 37.45
C MET A 1 8.25 -9.97 36.52
N SER A 2 8.35 -10.33 35.24
CA SER A 2 9.19 -9.62 34.27
C SER A 2 8.37 -8.50 33.63
N SER A 3 8.82 -7.25 33.81
CA SER A 3 8.21 -6.07 33.22
C SER A 3 8.13 -6.18 31.70
N PRO A 4 7.03 -5.74 31.05
CA PRO A 4 7.02 -5.61 29.60
C PRO A 4 8.01 -4.51 29.22
N SER A 5 9.05 -4.88 28.48
CA SER A 5 9.97 -3.93 27.87
C SER A 5 9.19 -3.07 26.89
N SER A 6 8.82 -1.85 27.30
CA SER A 6 8.42 -0.79 26.39
C SER A 6 9.54 -0.60 25.39
N ILE A 7 9.34 -1.10 24.18
CA ILE A 7 10.19 -0.77 23.04
C ILE A 7 9.99 0.73 22.84
N SER A 8 10.94 1.52 23.34
CA SER A 8 11.02 2.93 23.03
C SER A 8 11.05 3.06 21.52
N LEU A 9 10.04 3.71 20.94
CA LEU A 9 10.04 4.19 19.56
C LEU A 9 11.14 5.26 19.47
N ALA A 10 12.40 4.84 19.51
CA ALA A 10 13.52 5.69 19.17
C ALA A 10 13.21 6.27 17.79
N SER A 11 13.19 7.61 17.71
CA SER A 11 12.77 8.44 16.58
C SER A 11 13.00 7.73 15.25
N ILE A 12 11.92 7.24 14.65
CA ILE A 12 11.95 6.74 13.28
C ILE A 12 12.58 7.86 12.45
N PRO A 13 13.64 7.62 11.66
CA PRO A 13 14.22 8.64 10.82
C PRO A 13 13.19 9.03 9.74
N GLU A 14 12.36 10.03 10.04
CA GLU A 14 11.23 10.42 9.18
C GLU A 14 11.69 11.07 7.88
N ASP A 15 12.93 11.58 7.82
CA ASP A 15 13.39 12.42 6.71
C ASP A 15 14.21 11.67 5.65
N ARG A 16 14.61 10.42 5.90
CA ARG A 16 15.44 9.66 4.94
C ARG A 16 14.56 8.76 4.06
N PRO A 17 14.62 8.88 2.72
CA PRO A 17 13.96 7.93 1.83
C PRO A 17 14.56 6.53 1.97
N LEU A 18 13.70 5.54 2.10
CA LEU A 18 14.05 4.13 2.28
C LEU A 18 13.39 3.30 1.18
N PRO A 19 14.01 2.16 0.80
CA PRO A 19 13.47 1.32 -0.26
C PRO A 19 12.10 0.79 0.13
N LEU A 20 11.15 0.85 -0.80
CA LEU A 20 9.82 0.32 -0.61
C LEU A 20 9.79 -1.18 -0.90
N HIS A 21 9.11 -1.92 -0.03
CA HIS A 21 8.91 -3.36 -0.20
C HIS A 21 7.44 -3.71 -0.23
N ILE A 22 7.11 -4.75 -0.99
CA ILE A 22 5.83 -5.47 -0.86
C ILE A 22 6.08 -6.74 -0.08
N ILE A 23 5.31 -6.92 0.98
CA ILE A 23 5.21 -8.17 1.73
C ILE A 23 3.90 -8.85 1.34
N SER A 24 3.96 -10.16 1.12
CA SER A 24 2.78 -10.95 0.81
C SER A 24 2.68 -12.24 1.62
N TRP A 25 1.45 -12.59 1.99
CA TRP A 25 1.08 -13.84 2.64
C TRP A 25 0.11 -14.62 1.78
N GLY A 26 0.30 -15.93 1.68
CA GLY A 26 -0.51 -16.79 0.82
C GLY A 26 -0.05 -16.77 -0.64
N HIS A 27 -0.81 -17.44 -1.50
CA HIS A 27 -0.45 -17.66 -2.91
C HIS A 27 -1.59 -17.22 -3.85
N GLY A 28 -1.21 -16.78 -5.05
CA GLY A 28 -2.16 -16.45 -6.11
C GLY A 28 -3.05 -15.25 -5.80
N SER A 29 -4.26 -15.25 -6.36
CA SER A 29 -5.24 -14.16 -6.31
C SER A 29 -5.74 -13.79 -4.92
N LEU A 30 -5.54 -14.68 -3.93
CA LEU A 30 -5.95 -14.49 -2.54
C LEU A 30 -4.79 -14.02 -1.64
N SER A 31 -3.61 -13.75 -2.20
CA SER A 31 -2.48 -13.31 -1.39
C SER A 31 -2.76 -11.95 -0.73
N HIS A 32 -2.52 -11.86 0.58
CA HIS A 32 -2.63 -10.62 1.32
C HIS A 32 -1.39 -9.78 1.09
N TRP A 33 -1.55 -8.53 0.66
CA TRP A 33 -0.43 -7.63 0.38
C TRP A 33 -0.35 -6.50 1.38
N ALA A 34 0.88 -6.10 1.67
CA ALA A 34 1.20 -4.99 2.54
C ALA A 34 2.44 -4.25 2.03
N ILE A 35 2.52 -2.97 2.38
CA ILE A 35 3.69 -2.13 2.13
C ILE A 35 4.58 -2.19 3.36
N PHE A 36 5.85 -2.54 3.18
CA PHE A 36 6.84 -2.53 4.24
C PHE A 36 7.89 -1.46 3.97
N LEU A 37 8.12 -0.62 4.97
CA LEU A 37 9.19 0.36 4.98
C LEU A 37 10.15 0.04 6.14
N PRO A 38 11.39 -0.39 5.86
CA PRO A 38 12.35 -0.74 6.91
C PRO A 38 12.85 0.51 7.62
N TYR A 39 13.27 0.39 8.88
CA TYR A 39 13.89 1.53 9.60
C TYR A 39 15.27 1.93 9.06
N GLN A 40 15.91 1.04 8.30
CA GLN A 40 17.22 1.26 7.69
C GLN A 40 17.36 0.43 6.41
N MET A 41 18.26 0.84 5.51
CA MET A 41 18.56 0.09 4.30
C MET A 41 19.01 -1.35 4.63
N GLY A 42 18.43 -2.33 3.94
CA GLY A 42 18.69 -3.76 4.20
C GLY A 42 18.15 -4.28 5.53
N GLY A 43 17.45 -3.44 6.31
CA GLY A 43 16.91 -3.82 7.61
C GLY A 43 15.72 -4.77 7.51
N THR A 44 15.63 -5.70 8.47
CA THR A 44 14.50 -6.64 8.57
C THR A 44 13.37 -6.15 9.48
N LYS A 45 13.53 -4.97 10.09
CA LYS A 45 12.58 -4.34 11.02
C LYS A 45 12.10 -3.03 10.42
N GLY A 46 10.83 -2.71 10.60
CA GLY A 46 10.23 -1.50 10.04
C GLY A 46 8.76 -1.38 10.40
N ILE A 47 8.03 -0.62 9.59
CA ILE A 47 6.57 -0.47 9.69
C ILE A 47 5.92 -1.18 8.51
N LEU A 48 4.81 -1.85 8.79
CA LEU A 48 3.94 -2.46 7.81
C LEU A 48 2.64 -1.67 7.71
N TYR A 49 2.22 -1.35 6.49
CA TYR A 49 0.96 -0.71 6.16
C TYR A 49 0.11 -1.64 5.31
N HIS A 50 -1.10 -1.93 5.76
CA HIS A 50 -2.04 -2.74 5.00
C HIS A 50 -3.48 -2.42 5.37
N ILE A 51 -4.42 -2.84 4.53
CA ILE A 51 -5.84 -2.78 4.82
C ILE A 51 -6.32 -4.16 5.32
N GLY A 52 -7.09 -4.17 6.39
CA GLY A 52 -7.86 -5.32 6.87
C GLY A 52 -9.35 -5.05 6.75
N TYR A 53 -10.16 -6.08 7.04
CA TYR A 53 -11.61 -5.96 7.06
C TYR A 53 -12.12 -6.54 8.37
N GLU A 54 -12.99 -5.78 9.04
CA GLU A 54 -13.70 -6.28 10.22
C GLU A 54 -15.12 -6.67 9.76
N GLU A 55 -15.47 -7.95 9.96
CA GLU A 55 -16.86 -8.39 9.79
C GLU A 55 -17.69 -7.86 10.95
N ARG A 56 -18.62 -6.94 10.68
CA ARG A 56 -19.72 -6.66 11.61
C ARG A 56 -20.93 -7.47 11.18
N ARG A 57 -21.12 -8.61 11.84
CA ARG A 57 -22.34 -9.41 11.70
C ARG A 57 -23.44 -8.78 12.54
N SER A 58 -24.47 -8.25 11.88
CA SER A 58 -25.77 -8.00 12.52
C SER A 58 -26.79 -9.02 12.01
N PHE A 59 -27.87 -9.25 12.76
CA PHE A 59 -28.94 -10.19 12.41
C PHE A 59 -29.62 -9.88 11.06
N ILE A 60 -29.45 -8.67 10.52
CA ILE A 60 -30.18 -8.16 9.35
C ILE A 60 -29.22 -7.83 8.18
N ALA A 61 -27.94 -7.55 8.45
CA ALA A 61 -26.96 -7.25 7.41
C ALA A 61 -25.52 -7.61 7.83
N CYS A 62 -24.74 -8.13 6.88
CA CYS A 62 -23.28 -8.23 7.00
C CYS A 62 -22.68 -6.95 6.39
N THR A 63 -22.18 -6.05 7.24
CA THR A 63 -21.42 -4.90 6.78
C THR A 63 -19.93 -5.14 7.07
N THR A 64 -19.11 -5.02 6.04
CA THR A 64 -17.65 -5.10 6.16
C THR A 64 -17.08 -3.69 6.12
N SER A 65 -16.59 -3.20 7.25
CA SER A 65 -15.80 -1.96 7.27
C SER A 65 -14.34 -2.28 7.02
N SER A 66 -13.72 -1.55 6.10
CA SER A 66 -12.27 -1.60 5.95
C SER A 66 -11.59 -0.94 7.15
N ARG A 67 -10.39 -1.41 7.49
CA ARG A 67 -9.55 -0.86 8.54
C ARG A 67 -8.13 -0.71 8.01
N LEU A 68 -7.57 0.49 8.12
CA LEU A 68 -6.15 0.69 7.91
C LEU A 68 -5.36 0.22 9.13
N SER A 69 -4.34 -0.60 8.91
CA SER A 69 -3.41 -1.08 9.92
C SER A 69 -2.01 -0.56 9.65
N LYS A 70 -1.39 0.00 10.70
CA LYS A 70 0.00 0.44 10.79
C LYS A 70 0.63 -0.24 11.99
N GLU A 71 1.60 -1.11 11.78
CA GLU A 71 2.20 -1.88 12.87
C GLU A 71 3.71 -2.10 12.73
N PRO A 72 4.46 -2.16 13.85
CA PRO A 72 5.85 -2.60 13.82
C PRO A 72 5.95 -4.03 13.29
N PHE A 73 6.89 -4.25 12.40
CA PHE A 73 7.02 -5.50 11.67
C PHE A 73 8.44 -6.02 11.64
N ARG A 74 8.59 -7.36 11.69
CA ARG A 74 9.87 -8.05 11.56
C ARG A 74 9.77 -9.22 10.58
N ALA A 75 10.27 -9.00 9.36
CA ALA A 75 10.07 -9.92 8.24
C ALA A 75 10.43 -11.40 8.52
N PRO A 76 11.56 -11.75 9.18
CA PRO A 76 11.91 -13.15 9.45
C PRO A 76 10.95 -13.85 10.43
N GLN A 77 10.31 -13.10 11.33
CA GLN A 77 9.44 -13.67 12.37
C GLN A 77 8.00 -13.82 11.89
N SER A 78 7.55 -12.94 11.00
CA SER A 78 6.17 -12.90 10.51
C SER A 78 5.89 -13.87 9.36
N ARG A 79 6.89 -14.69 8.98
CA ARG A 79 6.82 -15.75 7.96
C ARG A 79 6.05 -15.34 6.69
N PRO A 80 6.40 -14.21 6.04
CA PRO A 80 5.78 -13.86 4.78
C PRO A 80 6.12 -14.91 3.73
N THR A 81 5.16 -15.19 2.84
CA THR A 81 5.38 -16.06 1.69
C THR A 81 6.41 -15.44 0.74
N ARG A 82 6.36 -14.11 0.59
CA ARG A 82 7.34 -13.38 -0.21
C ARG A 82 7.55 -11.98 0.36
N SER A 83 8.81 -11.55 0.39
CA SER A 83 9.23 -10.16 0.58
C SER A 83 9.95 -9.72 -0.68
N SER A 84 9.60 -8.57 -1.21
CA SER A 84 10.22 -8.06 -2.43
C SER A 84 10.40 -6.56 -2.38
N THR A 85 11.65 -6.12 -2.51
CA THR A 85 11.98 -4.73 -2.80
C THR A 85 11.42 -4.36 -4.18
N ILE A 86 10.84 -3.17 -4.29
CA ILE A 86 10.41 -2.61 -5.56
C ILE A 86 11.58 -1.79 -6.15
N PRO A 87 12.18 -2.22 -7.27
CA PRO A 87 13.38 -1.58 -7.80
C PRO A 87 13.16 -0.09 -8.10
N GLY A 88 14.07 0.74 -7.60
CA GLY A 88 14.04 2.18 -7.83
C GLY A 88 12.95 2.95 -7.06
N ALA A 89 12.16 2.28 -6.21
CA ALA A 89 11.11 2.93 -5.43
C ALA A 89 11.59 3.22 -4.00
N PHE A 90 11.61 4.49 -3.64
CA PHE A 90 12.01 5.00 -2.34
C PHE A 90 10.96 5.99 -1.82
N ALA A 91 10.73 5.98 -0.51
CA ALA A 91 9.90 6.98 0.15
C ALA A 91 10.29 7.10 1.63
N THR A 92 9.93 8.22 2.24
CA THR A 92 10.02 8.38 3.69
C THR A 92 8.79 7.82 4.39
N PHE A 93 8.84 7.66 5.72
CA PHE A 93 7.68 7.23 6.51
C PHE A 93 6.50 8.19 6.36
N ALA A 94 6.76 9.50 6.42
CA ALA A 94 5.73 10.53 6.26
C ALA A 94 5.07 10.46 4.87
N GLN A 95 5.85 10.27 3.81
CA GLN A 95 5.32 10.15 2.45
C GLN A 95 4.43 8.91 2.28
N VAL A 96 4.87 7.77 2.83
CA VAL A 96 4.06 6.53 2.80
C VAL A 96 2.79 6.71 3.61
N GLU A 97 2.87 7.28 4.80
CA GLU A 97 1.72 7.49 5.68
C GLU A 97 0.68 8.44 5.06
N ASP A 98 1.11 9.55 4.46
CA ASP A 98 0.21 10.46 3.72
C ASP A 98 -0.51 9.74 2.56
N ALA A 99 0.25 9.03 1.73
CA ALA A 99 -0.31 8.30 0.59
C ALA A 99 -1.29 7.18 1.02
N VAL A 100 -0.91 6.42 2.05
CA VAL A 100 -1.72 5.35 2.64
C VAL A 100 -3.04 5.88 3.20
N ASN A 101 -2.98 6.96 3.99
CA ASN A 101 -4.18 7.57 4.57
C ASN A 101 -5.09 8.12 3.47
N LYS A 102 -4.52 8.81 2.47
CA LYS A 102 -5.30 9.38 1.38
C LYS A 102 -6.05 8.30 0.59
N VAL A 103 -5.36 7.22 0.21
CA VAL A 103 -6.00 6.08 -0.48
C VAL A 103 -7.03 5.40 0.42
N TYR A 104 -6.76 5.28 1.72
CA TYR A 104 -7.69 4.66 2.66
C TYR A 104 -9.01 5.43 2.79
N GLU A 105 -8.97 6.76 2.84
CA GLU A 105 -10.19 7.59 2.86
C GLU A 105 -11.11 7.27 1.67
N ASP A 106 -10.54 7.13 0.48
CA ASP A 106 -11.31 6.79 -0.72
C ASP A 106 -11.84 5.34 -0.68
N TYR A 107 -11.20 4.46 0.10
CA TYR A 107 -11.57 3.05 0.29
C TYR A 107 -12.67 2.83 1.35
N LYS A 108 -13.04 3.83 2.16
CA LYS A 108 -14.04 3.69 3.24
C LYS A 108 -15.44 3.28 2.77
N ILE A 109 -15.81 3.55 1.51
CA ILE A 109 -17.11 3.18 0.92
C ILE A 109 -16.96 1.86 0.13
N TYR A 110 -17.51 0.76 0.61
CA TYR A 110 -17.08 -0.58 0.20
C TYR A 110 -17.64 -1.12 -1.15
N ASN A 111 -16.80 -1.86 -1.88
CA ASN A 111 -17.18 -2.89 -2.87
C ASN A 111 -16.16 -4.05 -2.84
N ILE A 112 -16.57 -5.21 -2.30
CA ILE A 112 -15.74 -6.41 -2.04
C ILE A 112 -15.00 -6.93 -3.27
N PHE A 113 -15.59 -6.77 -4.45
CA PHE A 113 -15.06 -7.33 -5.70
C PHE A 113 -13.99 -6.44 -6.33
N THR A 114 -13.93 -5.15 -5.96
CA THR A 114 -13.05 -4.15 -6.59
C THR A 114 -12.10 -3.45 -5.62
N ARG A 115 -12.16 -3.76 -4.31
CA ARG A 115 -11.34 -3.12 -3.25
C ARG A 115 -10.72 -4.19 -2.37
N ASN A 116 -9.69 -4.87 -2.87
CA ASN A 116 -8.89 -5.84 -2.12
C ASN A 116 -7.53 -5.24 -1.69
N CYS A 117 -6.80 -5.94 -0.82
CA CYS A 117 -5.51 -5.46 -0.29
C CYS A 117 -4.42 -5.30 -1.35
N GLN A 118 -4.44 -6.07 -2.45
CA GLN A 118 -3.49 -5.93 -3.56
C GLN A 118 -3.73 -4.62 -4.33
N LEU A 119 -5.00 -4.28 -4.57
CA LEU A 119 -5.39 -3.02 -5.20
C LEU A 119 -5.09 -1.83 -4.30
N PHE A 120 -5.33 -1.97 -3.00
CA PHE A 120 -4.96 -0.94 -2.03
C PHE A 120 -3.46 -0.62 -2.13
N VAL A 121 -2.60 -1.65 -2.12
CA VAL A 121 -1.16 -1.47 -2.28
C VAL A 121 -0.83 -0.79 -3.62
N LEU A 122 -1.42 -1.26 -4.73
CA LEU A 122 -1.20 -0.63 -6.04
C LEU A 122 -1.61 0.85 -6.05
N ASP A 123 -2.78 1.19 -5.50
CA ASP A 123 -3.29 2.55 -5.44
C ASP A 123 -2.38 3.47 -4.59
N VAL A 124 -1.81 2.96 -3.49
CA VAL A 124 -0.82 3.71 -2.70
C VAL A 124 0.45 3.97 -3.51
N PHE A 125 0.97 2.98 -4.24
CA PHE A 125 2.15 3.20 -5.08
C PHE A 125 1.85 4.17 -6.23
N LEU A 126 0.67 4.10 -6.85
CA LEU A 126 0.23 5.08 -7.85
C LEU A 126 0.19 6.49 -7.25
N ARG A 127 -0.33 6.63 -6.02
CA ARG A 127 -0.34 7.91 -5.32
C ARG A 127 1.07 8.43 -5.03
N LEU A 128 1.97 7.57 -4.56
CA LEU A 128 3.37 7.93 -4.33
C LEU A 128 4.07 8.35 -5.62
N HIS A 129 3.81 7.66 -6.74
CA HIS A 129 4.34 8.05 -8.05
C HIS A 129 3.83 9.41 -8.50
N GLN A 130 2.54 9.71 -8.30
CA GLN A 130 1.97 11.01 -8.65
C GLN A 130 2.62 12.15 -7.85
N LEU A 131 2.84 11.95 -6.56
CA LEU A 131 3.41 12.97 -5.67
C LEU A 131 4.93 13.08 -5.79
N TYR A 132 5.61 11.96 -6.00
CA TYR A 132 7.07 11.83 -5.99
C TYR A 132 7.56 10.96 -7.17
N PRO A 133 7.36 11.40 -8.43
CA PRO A 133 7.64 10.58 -9.61
C PRO A 133 9.12 10.21 -9.78
N THR A 134 10.02 11.01 -9.21
CA THR A 134 11.46 10.75 -9.19
C THR A 134 11.83 9.64 -8.20
N SER A 135 11.16 9.58 -7.05
CA SER A 135 11.43 8.60 -5.99
C SER A 135 10.65 7.30 -6.19
N VAL A 136 9.49 7.35 -6.84
CA VAL A 136 8.69 6.18 -7.25
C VAL A 136 8.45 6.29 -8.75
N PRO A 137 9.33 5.75 -9.60
CA PRO A 137 9.23 5.89 -11.05
C PRO A 137 8.13 5.01 -11.64
N ALA A 138 7.72 5.31 -12.88
CA ALA A 138 6.73 4.50 -13.60
C ALA A 138 7.17 3.02 -13.78
N SER A 139 8.48 2.75 -13.82
CA SER A 139 9.03 1.39 -13.83
C SER A 139 8.68 0.60 -12.57
N ALA A 140 8.61 1.25 -11.41
CA ALA A 140 8.18 0.64 -10.15
C ALA A 140 6.69 0.27 -10.21
N ILE A 141 5.84 1.14 -10.76
CA ILE A 141 4.41 0.85 -10.96
C ILE A 141 4.22 -0.36 -11.88
N ARG A 142 4.98 -0.41 -12.98
CA ARG A 142 4.97 -1.54 -13.92
C ARG A 142 5.40 -2.85 -13.24
N ASP A 143 6.42 -2.81 -12.37
CA ASP A 143 6.86 -3.98 -11.60
C ASP A 143 5.76 -4.50 -10.68
N ILE A 144 5.05 -3.61 -9.97
CA ILE A 144 3.96 -3.98 -9.08
C ILE A 144 2.78 -4.58 -9.87
N ARG A 145 2.41 -3.97 -10.99
CA ARG A 145 1.36 -4.51 -11.87
C ARG A 145 1.70 -5.91 -12.38
N ARG A 146 2.97 -6.17 -12.72
CA ARG A 146 3.44 -7.52 -13.13
C ARG A 146 3.39 -8.54 -12.00
N ARG A 147 3.48 -8.10 -10.74
CA ARG A 147 3.31 -8.95 -9.56
C ARG A 147 1.84 -9.17 -9.22
N GLY A 148 0.96 -8.29 -9.70
CA GLY A 148 -0.48 -8.35 -9.49
C GLY A 148 -1.09 -9.63 -10.01
N THR A 149 -2.25 -9.97 -9.47
CA THR A 149 -2.98 -11.19 -9.83
C THR A 149 -4.12 -10.86 -10.80
N ILE A 150 -4.82 -11.88 -11.29
CA ILE A 150 -5.97 -11.72 -12.19
C ILE A 150 -7.02 -10.76 -11.58
N SER A 151 -7.18 -10.73 -10.24
CA SER A 151 -8.10 -9.81 -9.58
C SER A 151 -7.66 -8.35 -9.66
N THR A 152 -6.35 -8.09 -9.64
CA THR A 152 -5.78 -6.76 -9.83
C THR A 152 -5.99 -6.29 -11.27
N LEU A 153 -5.84 -7.19 -12.25
CA LEU A 153 -6.09 -6.90 -13.67
C LEU A 153 -7.58 -6.64 -13.96
N LEU A 154 -8.48 -7.49 -13.46
CA LEU A 154 -9.93 -7.32 -13.61
C LEU A 154 -10.43 -6.01 -12.98
N ALA A 155 -9.94 -5.66 -11.79
CA ALA A 155 -10.34 -4.40 -11.16
C ALA A 155 -9.80 -3.16 -11.88
N LEU A 156 -8.62 -3.24 -12.51
CA LEU A 156 -8.12 -2.17 -13.39
C LEU A 156 -8.97 -2.04 -14.65
N SER A 157 -9.46 -3.15 -15.22
CA SER A 157 -10.36 -3.13 -16.38
C SER A 157 -11.76 -2.62 -16.07
N ILE A 158 -12.26 -2.82 -14.84
CA ILE A 158 -13.60 -2.38 -14.40
C ILE A 158 -13.58 -0.93 -13.89
N ARG A 159 -12.46 -0.48 -13.30
CA ARG A 159 -12.27 0.91 -12.87
C ARG A 159 -11.76 1.75 -14.04
N GLY A 160 -12.69 2.39 -14.76
CA GLY A 160 -12.35 3.39 -15.78
C GLY A 160 -11.51 4.57 -15.27
N THR A 161 -11.40 4.76 -13.94
CA THR A 161 -10.54 5.76 -13.30
C THR A 161 -9.83 5.17 -12.07
N PRO A 162 -8.48 5.29 -11.98
CA PRO A 162 -7.75 4.99 -10.75
C PRO A 162 -8.29 5.86 -9.60
N VAL A 163 -8.39 5.29 -8.39
CA VAL A 163 -8.90 6.00 -7.19
C VAL A 163 -7.98 7.14 -6.74
N ALA A 164 -6.77 7.26 -7.31
CA ALA A 164 -5.80 8.30 -7.00
C ALA A 164 -6.18 9.74 -7.48
N TYR A 165 -7.46 10.04 -7.71
CA TYR A 165 -7.92 11.35 -8.18
C TYR A 165 -9.11 11.86 -7.36
N PRO A 166 -9.08 13.15 -6.99
CA PRO A 166 -9.67 14.15 -7.88
C PRO A 166 -8.61 14.93 -8.66
N VAL A 167 -9.00 15.40 -9.84
CA VAL A 167 -8.26 16.35 -10.67
C VAL A 167 -8.00 17.59 -9.82
N SER A 168 -6.74 17.90 -9.50
CA SER A 168 -6.40 19.24 -9.03
C SER A 168 -6.58 20.18 -10.22
N GLU A 169 -7.62 21.01 -10.21
CA GLU A 169 -7.91 21.99 -11.28
C GLU A 169 -6.81 23.06 -11.45
N ASP A 170 -5.77 23.07 -10.61
CA ASP A 170 -4.78 24.15 -10.58
C ASP A 170 -3.41 23.85 -11.23
N ARG A 171 -3.29 22.86 -12.12
CA ARG A 171 -2.06 22.71 -12.91
C ARG A 171 -2.33 22.58 -14.40
N LEU A 172 -2.28 23.74 -15.07
CA LEU A 172 -2.07 23.85 -16.50
C LEU A 172 -0.80 23.05 -16.86
N GLY A 173 -0.98 21.91 -17.54
CA GLY A 173 0.13 21.09 -18.05
C GLY A 173 0.41 19.75 -17.35
N ASN A 174 -0.58 19.06 -16.76
CA ASN A 174 -0.38 17.68 -16.31
C ASN A 174 -0.23 16.70 -17.50
N PRO A 175 0.96 16.10 -17.74
CA PRO A 175 1.20 15.22 -18.88
C PRO A 175 0.65 13.79 -18.69
N ASN A 176 -0.03 13.49 -17.57
CA ASN A 176 -0.50 12.15 -17.24
C ASN A 176 -1.90 11.80 -17.81
N ARG A 177 -2.26 12.32 -19.00
CA ARG A 177 -3.34 11.70 -19.79
C ARG A 177 -2.79 10.38 -20.32
N TYR A 178 -3.00 9.31 -19.58
CA TYR A 178 -2.78 7.96 -20.11
C TYR A 178 -3.90 7.68 -21.12
N GLU A 179 -3.58 7.78 -22.41
CA GLU A 179 -4.37 7.15 -23.46
C GLU A 179 -4.32 5.64 -23.25
N ILE A 180 -5.50 5.04 -23.19
CA ILE A 180 -5.72 3.60 -23.21
C ILE A 180 -5.94 3.28 -24.70
N ASP A 181 -4.98 2.61 -25.32
CA ASP A 181 -5.25 1.76 -26.49
C ASP A 181 -5.89 0.45 -26.02
#